data_AF-A0A1A8A630-F1
#
_entry.id   AF-A0A1A8A630-F1
#
_cell.length_a   1.000
_cell.length_b   1.000
_cell.length_c   1.000
_cell.angle_alpha   90.00
_cell.angle_beta   90.00
_cell.angle_gamma   90.00
#
_symmetry.space_group_name_H-M   'P 1'
#
loop_
_entity.id
_entity.type
_entity.pdbx_description
1 polymer ?
#
loop_
_entity_poly.entity_id
_entity_poly.type
_entity_poly.pdbx_seq_one_letter_code
_entity_poly.pdbx_strand_id
1 'polypeptide(L)'
;GQSAGKSSVLENFVGRDFLPRGSGIVTRRPLILQLVNSKAEYAEFLHCKGRKFVDFEEVRMEIEAETDRLTGSNKGISPIPINLRVYSPNVLNLTLIDLPGMTKVAVGDQPPDIEHQIRDMLLQFITKESCLILAVTPANMDLANSDALKIAKEVDPQGLRTIGVITKLDLMDEGTDARDILENKLLPLRRGYIGVVNRSQKDIDG
;
A
#
# COMPACT_ATOMS: atom_id res chain seq x y z
N GLY A 1 6.79 -3.54 4.86
CA GLY A 1 6.27 -3.74 6.22
C GLY A 1 5.14 -2.76 6.56
N GLN A 2 4.70 -2.82 7.81
CA GLN A 2 3.85 -1.80 8.44
C GLN A 2 4.54 -0.42 8.39
N SER A 3 3.79 0.67 8.21
CA SER A 3 4.31 2.05 8.24
C SER A 3 5.41 2.43 7.21
N ALA A 4 5.53 1.66 6.13
CA ALA A 4 6.44 1.95 5.01
C ALA A 4 5.98 3.11 4.09
N GLY A 5 4.78 3.68 4.32
CA GLY A 5 4.21 4.74 3.47
C GLY A 5 3.44 4.25 2.25
N LYS A 6 2.95 3.00 2.27
CA LYS A 6 2.18 2.39 1.16
C LYS A 6 0.95 3.21 0.78
N SER A 7 0.10 3.53 1.76
CA SER A 7 -1.13 4.29 1.56
C SER A 7 -0.84 5.69 1.02
N SER A 8 0.19 6.37 1.53
CA SER A 8 0.61 7.68 1.01
C SER A 8 1.08 7.63 -0.45
N VAL A 9 1.80 6.57 -0.85
CA VAL A 9 2.18 6.37 -2.25
C VAL A 9 0.94 6.19 -3.14
N LEU A 10 -0.06 5.44 -2.67
CA LEU A 10 -1.32 5.23 -3.40
C LEU A 10 -2.13 6.53 -3.52
N GLU A 11 -2.24 7.30 -2.44
CA GLU A 11 -2.95 8.58 -2.43
C GLU A 11 -2.30 9.60 -3.38
N ASN A 12 -0.97 9.59 -3.53
CA ASN A 12 -0.29 10.41 -4.52
C ASN A 12 -0.67 10.07 -5.97
N PHE A 13 -1.00 8.80 -6.28
CA PHE A 13 -1.51 8.45 -7.62
C PHE A 13 -2.92 9.00 -7.88
N VAL A 14 -3.70 9.22 -6.83
CA VAL A 14 -5.08 9.74 -6.92
C VAL A 14 -5.12 11.26 -6.76
N GLY A 15 -4.17 11.84 -6.03
CA GLY A 15 -4.16 13.25 -5.64
C GLY A 15 -5.19 13.60 -4.56
N ARG A 16 -5.72 12.60 -3.84
CA ARG A 16 -6.74 12.75 -2.80
C ARG A 16 -6.38 11.89 -1.58
N ASP A 17 -6.74 12.36 -0.40
CA ASP A 17 -6.68 11.60 0.84
C ASP A 17 -8.01 10.85 1.00
N PHE A 18 -7.95 9.51 1.08
CA PHE A 18 -9.15 8.66 1.16
C PHE A 18 -8.89 7.29 1.75
N LEU A 19 -7.61 6.94 1.97
CA LEU A 19 -7.28 5.71 2.67
C LEU A 19 -7.37 5.95 4.17
N PRO A 20 -7.83 4.96 4.95
CA PRO A 20 -7.81 5.05 6.41
C PRO A 20 -6.40 5.37 6.90
N ARG A 21 -6.29 6.09 8.02
CA ARG A 21 -5.02 6.45 8.66
C ARG A 21 -5.08 6.12 10.14
N GLY A 22 -3.94 5.74 10.72
CA GLY A 22 -3.86 5.46 12.15
C GLY A 22 -2.59 4.72 12.57
N SER A 23 -2.40 4.58 13.88
CA SER A 23 -1.35 3.73 14.46
C SER A 23 -1.80 2.26 14.48
N GLY A 24 -0.91 1.34 14.11
CA GLY A 24 -1.24 -0.10 14.07
C GLY A 24 -1.49 -0.62 12.66
N ILE A 25 -2.19 -1.75 12.52
CA ILE A 25 -2.60 -2.28 11.22
C ILE A 25 -3.77 -1.44 10.72
N VAL A 26 -3.47 -0.55 9.78
CA VAL A 26 -4.47 0.35 9.16
C VAL A 26 -5.25 -0.42 8.10
N THR A 27 -4.55 -0.93 7.09
CA THR A 27 -5.12 -1.79 6.05
C THR A 27 -5.33 -3.20 6.61
N ARG A 28 -6.56 -3.56 6.99
CA ARG A 28 -6.93 -4.88 7.53
C ARG A 28 -7.55 -5.82 6.48
N ARG A 29 -7.94 -5.28 5.33
CA ARG A 29 -8.48 -6.01 4.18
C ARG A 29 -7.74 -5.56 2.91
N PRO A 30 -7.49 -6.44 1.94
CA PRO A 30 -7.00 -6.02 0.64
C PRO A 30 -7.92 -4.97 0.01
N LEU A 31 -7.39 -3.87 -0.50
CA LEU A 31 -8.14 -2.87 -1.25
C LEU A 31 -7.73 -2.94 -2.71
N ILE A 32 -8.64 -3.38 -3.57
CA ILE A 32 -8.47 -3.35 -5.02
C ILE A 32 -8.99 -1.99 -5.50
N LEU A 33 -8.06 -1.09 -5.80
CA LEU A 33 -8.32 0.26 -6.27
C LEU A 33 -8.15 0.32 -7.80
N GLN A 34 -9.24 0.56 -8.51
CA GLN A 34 -9.26 0.73 -9.95
C GLN A 34 -9.38 2.22 -10.26
N LEU A 35 -8.30 2.81 -10.78
CA LEU A 35 -8.29 4.16 -11.31
C LEU A 35 -8.76 4.14 -12.75
N VAL A 36 -9.74 4.99 -13.07
CA VAL A 36 -10.35 5.11 -14.38
C VAL A 36 -10.30 6.57 -14.81
N ASN A 37 -9.58 6.86 -15.89
CA ASN A 37 -9.56 8.19 -16.47
C ASN A 37 -10.96 8.53 -17.00
N SER A 38 -11.54 9.62 -16.49
CA SER A 38 -12.90 10.05 -16.82
C SER A 38 -13.02 11.55 -16.69
N LYS A 39 -13.93 12.18 -17.45
CA LYS A 39 -14.23 13.61 -17.29
C LYS A 39 -14.94 13.93 -15.96
N ALA A 40 -15.58 12.93 -15.35
CA ALA A 40 -16.26 13.07 -14.07
C ALA A 40 -15.37 12.55 -12.93
N GLU A 41 -15.40 13.23 -11.78
CA GLU A 41 -14.69 12.84 -10.58
C GLU A 41 -15.66 12.26 -9.54
N TYR A 42 -15.54 10.95 -9.27
CA TYR A 42 -16.32 10.25 -8.25
C TYR A 42 -15.73 8.85 -7.97
N ALA A 43 -16.15 8.23 -6.88
CA ALA A 43 -15.84 6.87 -6.51
C ALA A 43 -17.09 5.98 -6.46
N GLU A 44 -16.90 4.68 -6.67
CA GLU A 44 -17.95 3.66 -6.57
C GLU A 44 -17.38 2.38 -5.95
N PHE A 45 -18.05 1.87 -4.93
CA PHE A 45 -17.73 0.57 -4.34
C PHE A 45 -18.57 -0.54 -4.96
N LEU A 46 -17.96 -1.71 -5.15
CA LEU A 46 -18.66 -2.87 -5.69
C LEU A 46 -19.81 -3.34 -4.78
N HIS A 47 -19.69 -3.16 -3.46
CA HIS A 47 -20.74 -3.52 -2.50
C HIS A 47 -21.83 -2.44 -2.35
N CYS A 48 -21.61 -1.23 -2.88
CA CYS A 48 -22.58 -0.12 -2.91
C CYS A 48 -22.98 0.22 -4.36
N LYS A 49 -23.42 -0.77 -5.13
CA LYS A 49 -23.73 -0.61 -6.57
C LYS A 49 -24.66 0.58 -6.82
N GLY A 50 -24.26 1.46 -7.74
CA GLY A 50 -25.06 2.62 -8.16
C GLY A 50 -24.94 3.85 -7.25
N ARG A 51 -24.30 3.75 -6.07
CA ARG A 51 -23.97 4.93 -5.26
C ARG A 51 -22.66 5.53 -5.76
N LYS A 52 -22.71 6.82 -6.13
CA LYS A 52 -21.53 7.61 -6.47
C LYS A 52 -21.11 8.44 -5.26
N PHE A 53 -19.87 8.25 -4.84
CA PHE A 53 -19.24 9.01 -3.78
C PHE A 53 -18.48 10.16 -4.42
N VAL A 54 -18.90 11.40 -4.17
CA VAL A 54 -18.22 12.60 -4.66
C VAL A 54 -17.32 13.23 -3.60
N ASP A 55 -17.60 12.94 -2.33
CA ASP A 55 -16.77 13.30 -1.19
C ASP A 55 -15.85 12.12 -0.85
N PHE A 56 -14.54 12.36 -0.87
CA PHE A 56 -13.53 11.34 -0.56
C PHE A 56 -13.41 11.07 0.96
N GLU A 57 -13.92 11.94 1.82
CA GLU A 57 -14.10 11.59 3.23
C GLU A 57 -15.18 10.52 3.41
N GLU A 58 -16.26 10.55 2.63
CA GLU A 58 -17.23 9.45 2.62
C GLU A 58 -16.61 8.15 2.11
N VAL A 59 -15.70 8.21 1.14
CA VAL A 59 -14.95 7.03 0.67
C VAL A 59 -14.12 6.44 1.80
N ARG A 60 -13.40 7.27 2.55
CA ARG A 60 -12.60 6.83 3.69
C ARG A 60 -13.45 6.18 4.77
N MET A 61 -14.54 6.85 5.18
CA MET A 61 -15.48 6.34 6.17
C MET A 61 -16.13 5.02 5.73
N GLU A 62 -16.46 4.89 4.44
CA GLU A 62 -17.02 3.65 3.90
C GLU A 62 -16.01 2.50 3.93
N ILE A 63 -14.73 2.75 3.63
CA ILE A 63 -13.67 1.72 3.76
C ILE A 63 -13.55 1.25 5.21
N GLU A 64 -13.56 2.18 6.17
CA GLU A 64 -13.47 1.87 7.60
C GLU A 64 -14.68 1.05 8.06
N ALA A 65 -15.90 1.52 7.75
CA ALA A 65 -17.15 0.87 8.11
C ALA A 65 -17.27 -0.53 7.49
N GLU A 66 -16.95 -0.68 6.21
CA GLU A 66 -16.98 -1.97 5.52
C GLU A 66 -15.91 -2.94 6.04
N THR A 67 -14.76 -2.42 6.47
CA THR A 67 -13.73 -3.22 7.14
C THR A 67 -14.24 -3.75 8.48
N ASP A 68 -14.74 -2.86 9.34
CA ASP A 68 -15.23 -3.21 10.68
C ASP A 68 -16.44 -4.14 10.64
N ARG A 69 -17.32 -4.01 9.64
CA ARG A 69 -18.46 -4.91 9.43
C ARG A 69 -18.05 -6.37 9.33
N LEU A 70 -16.87 -6.64 8.75
CA LEU A 70 -16.39 -8.00 8.51
C LEU A 70 -15.37 -8.48 9.55
N THR A 71 -14.45 -7.60 9.98
CA THR A 71 -13.35 -7.98 10.88
C THR A 71 -13.64 -7.71 12.36
N GLY A 72 -14.75 -7.02 12.65
CA GLY A 72 -14.96 -6.38 13.95
C GLY A 72 -13.95 -5.25 14.22
N SER A 73 -14.08 -4.63 15.39
CA SER A 73 -13.26 -3.47 15.79
C SER A 73 -11.93 -3.84 16.47
N ASN A 74 -11.67 -5.13 16.75
CA ASN A 74 -10.50 -5.55 17.55
C ASN A 74 -9.30 -6.04 16.71
N LYS A 75 -8.96 -5.28 15.66
CA LYS A 75 -7.75 -5.46 14.83
C LYS A 75 -7.64 -6.77 14.03
N GLY A 76 -8.75 -7.50 13.84
CA GLY A 76 -8.80 -8.65 12.94
C GLY A 76 -8.50 -8.27 11.48
N ILE A 77 -8.08 -9.24 10.68
CA ILE A 77 -7.87 -9.09 9.23
C ILE A 77 -8.84 -9.97 8.45
N SER A 78 -9.01 -9.70 7.16
CA SER A 78 -9.75 -10.62 6.28
C SER A 78 -9.17 -10.63 4.87
N PRO A 79 -9.08 -11.81 4.22
CA PRO A 79 -8.64 -11.94 2.83
C PRO A 79 -9.66 -11.42 1.82
N ILE A 80 -10.89 -11.11 2.24
CA ILE A 80 -11.95 -10.66 1.33
C ILE A 80 -11.69 -9.20 0.94
N PRO A 81 -11.43 -8.91 -0.36
CA PRO A 81 -11.05 -7.58 -0.78
C PRO A 81 -12.22 -6.59 -0.75
N ILE A 82 -11.92 -5.31 -0.56
CA ILE A 82 -12.80 -4.19 -0.88
C ILE A 82 -12.47 -3.76 -2.31
N ASN A 83 -13.48 -3.65 -3.18
CA ASN A 83 -13.29 -3.22 -4.56
C ASN A 83 -13.81 -1.79 -4.71
N LEU A 84 -12.90 -0.88 -5.04
CA LEU A 84 -13.15 0.55 -5.18
C LEU A 84 -12.73 1.00 -6.58
N ARG A 85 -13.64 1.65 -7.31
CA ARG A 85 -13.34 2.36 -8.55
C ARG A 85 -13.30 3.85 -8.28
N VAL A 86 -12.24 4.52 -8.70
CA VAL A 86 -12.13 5.98 -8.69
C VAL A 86 -12.05 6.47 -10.12
N TYR A 87 -13.00 7.32 -10.49
CA TYR A 87 -13.06 8.01 -11.76
C TYR A 87 -12.51 9.41 -11.54
N SER A 88 -11.54 9.86 -12.34
CA SER A 88 -11.00 11.23 -12.28
C SER A 88 -10.30 11.59 -13.59
N PRO A 89 -10.27 12.88 -13.99
CA PRO A 89 -9.51 13.30 -15.16
C PRO A 89 -8.00 13.29 -14.93
N ASN A 90 -7.57 13.25 -13.66
CA ASN A 90 -6.18 13.39 -13.25
C ASN A 90 -5.46 12.06 -13.02
N VAL A 91 -6.13 10.93 -13.26
CA VAL A 91 -5.57 9.58 -13.03
C VAL A 91 -5.35 8.83 -14.34
N LEU A 92 -4.41 7.91 -14.33
CA LEU A 92 -4.25 6.91 -15.40
C LEU A 92 -5.20 5.74 -15.19
N ASN A 93 -5.48 5.00 -16.26
CA ASN A 93 -6.16 3.70 -16.14
C ASN A 93 -5.22 2.68 -15.50
N LEU A 94 -5.36 2.44 -14.20
CA LEU A 94 -4.47 1.59 -13.42
C LEU A 94 -5.26 0.79 -12.38
N THR A 95 -4.83 -0.43 -12.09
CA THR A 95 -5.30 -1.17 -10.91
C THR A 95 -4.18 -1.25 -9.89
N LEU A 96 -4.44 -0.71 -8.71
CA LEU A 96 -3.58 -0.74 -7.54
C LEU A 96 -4.19 -1.69 -6.51
N ILE A 97 -3.36 -2.42 -5.79
CA ILE A 97 -3.82 -3.32 -4.73
C ILE A 97 -3.08 -2.91 -3.46
N ASP A 98 -3.80 -2.31 -2.51
CA ASP A 98 -3.26 -2.11 -1.17
C ASP A 98 -3.47 -3.39 -0.35
N LEU A 99 -2.43 -3.80 0.35
CA LEU A 99 -2.41 -5.05 1.09
C LEU A 99 -2.02 -4.77 2.54
N PRO A 100 -2.56 -5.55 3.50
CA PRO A 100 -2.12 -5.47 4.88
C PRO A 100 -0.59 -5.50 5.00
N GLY A 101 -0.03 -4.59 5.80
CA GLY A 101 1.41 -4.55 6.00
C GLY A 101 1.87 -5.75 6.83
N MET A 102 2.97 -6.39 6.44
CA MET A 102 3.56 -7.48 7.24
C MET A 102 3.86 -6.99 8.66
N THR A 103 3.40 -7.76 9.65
CA THR A 103 3.59 -7.55 11.09
C THR A 103 4.14 -8.83 11.72
N LYS A 104 5.20 -8.71 12.53
CA LYS A 104 5.86 -9.86 13.19
C LYS A 104 5.24 -10.24 14.54
N VAL A 105 4.43 -9.34 15.11
CA VAL A 105 3.84 -9.52 16.44
C VAL A 105 2.34 -9.30 16.33
N ALA A 106 1.57 -10.30 16.76
CA ALA A 106 0.13 -10.20 16.86
C ALA A 106 -0.27 -9.20 17.95
N VAL A 107 -1.27 -8.36 17.68
CA VAL A 107 -1.82 -7.37 18.63
C VAL A 107 -3.33 -7.44 18.67
N GLY A 108 -3.94 -7.26 19.85
CA GLY A 108 -5.39 -7.37 20.02
C GLY A 108 -5.86 -8.82 19.85
N ASP A 109 -6.95 -9.03 19.10
CA ASP A 109 -7.52 -10.37 18.84
C ASP A 109 -6.90 -11.05 17.61
N GLN A 110 -5.73 -10.60 17.17
CA GLN A 110 -5.04 -11.21 16.05
C GLN A 110 -4.58 -12.63 16.40
N PRO A 111 -4.76 -13.59 15.49
CA PRO A 111 -4.32 -14.94 15.74
C PRO A 111 -2.78 -15.01 15.70
N PRO A 112 -2.16 -16.00 16.38
CA PRO A 112 -0.69 -16.10 16.46
C PRO A 112 -0.03 -16.31 15.10
N ASP A 113 -0.76 -16.80 14.10
CA ASP A 113 -0.34 -17.02 12.72
C ASP A 113 -0.64 -15.82 11.78
N ILE A 114 -0.97 -14.64 12.32
CA ILE A 114 -1.30 -13.43 11.54
C ILE A 114 -0.28 -13.12 10.44
N GLU A 115 1.01 -13.30 10.71
CA GLU A 115 2.09 -13.08 9.74
C GLU A 115 1.94 -14.00 8.53
N HIS A 116 1.64 -15.28 8.76
CA HIS A 116 1.42 -16.26 7.71
C HIS A 116 0.17 -15.93 6.90
N GLN A 117 -0.93 -15.55 7.56
CA GLN A 117 -2.16 -15.14 6.88
C GLN A 117 -1.95 -13.91 5.99
N ILE A 118 -1.21 -12.90 6.47
CA ILE A 118 -0.86 -11.72 5.67
C ILE A 118 0.01 -12.12 4.49
N ARG A 119 1.01 -12.97 4.71
CA ARG A 119 1.87 -13.48 3.64
C ARG A 119 1.08 -14.23 2.57
N ASP A 120 0.17 -15.12 2.97
CA ASP A 120 -0.68 -15.88 2.04
C ASP A 120 -1.60 -14.95 1.25
N MET A 121 -2.18 -13.92 1.89
CA MET A 121 -2.94 -12.88 1.19
C MET A 121 -2.07 -12.16 0.15
N LEU A 122 -0.85 -11.77 0.49
CA LEU A 122 0.07 -11.11 -0.44
C LEU A 122 0.34 -12.00 -1.66
N LEU A 123 0.69 -13.27 -1.42
CA LEU A 123 1.04 -14.24 -2.45
C LEU A 123 -0.10 -14.49 -3.44
N GLN A 124 -1.37 -14.42 -3.03
CA GLN A 124 -2.52 -14.54 -3.94
C GLN A 124 -2.54 -13.46 -5.05
N PHE A 125 -1.95 -12.29 -4.80
CA PHE A 125 -1.89 -11.20 -5.76
C PHE A 125 -0.56 -11.17 -6.51
N ILE A 126 0.56 -11.24 -5.80
CA ILE A 126 1.88 -10.99 -6.39
C ILE A 126 2.45 -12.19 -7.18
N THR A 127 1.90 -13.39 -7.05
CA THR A 127 2.30 -14.56 -7.84
C THR A 127 1.88 -14.46 -9.31
N LYS A 128 0.89 -13.61 -9.64
CA LYS A 128 0.43 -13.41 -11.01
C LYS A 128 1.50 -12.67 -11.81
N GLU A 129 1.92 -13.22 -12.94
CA GLU A 129 2.98 -12.64 -13.79
C GLU A 129 2.64 -11.25 -14.32
N SER A 130 1.35 -10.97 -14.55
CA SER A 130 0.86 -9.66 -14.99
C SER A 130 0.85 -8.60 -13.88
N CYS A 131 1.11 -8.97 -12.63
CA CYS A 131 1.13 -8.05 -11.49
C CYS A 131 2.50 -7.38 -11.37
N LEU A 132 2.52 -6.05 -11.47
CA LEU A 132 3.68 -5.23 -11.14
C LEU A 132 3.77 -5.08 -9.61
N ILE A 133 4.95 -5.33 -9.05
CA ILE A 133 5.20 -5.26 -7.61
C ILE A 133 5.88 -3.93 -7.29
N LEU A 134 5.23 -3.11 -6.46
CA LEU A 134 5.82 -1.90 -5.88
C LEU A 134 6.39 -2.24 -4.50
N ALA A 135 7.71 -2.48 -4.43
CA ALA A 135 8.39 -2.84 -3.19
C ALA A 135 8.75 -1.59 -2.38
N VAL A 136 7.78 -1.12 -1.58
CA VAL A 136 7.92 0.09 -0.75
C VAL A 136 8.73 -0.18 0.51
N THR A 137 9.87 0.51 0.65
CA THR A 137 10.80 0.41 1.78
C THR A 137 11.17 1.80 2.28
N PRO A 138 11.13 2.09 3.59
CA PRO A 138 11.60 3.37 4.11
C PRO A 138 13.13 3.45 4.07
N ALA A 139 13.68 4.63 3.81
CA ALA A 139 15.11 4.89 3.64
C ALA A 139 15.90 4.81 4.96
N ASN A 140 15.23 5.03 6.08
CA ASN A 140 15.81 4.93 7.42
C ASN A 140 15.94 3.47 7.94
N MET A 141 15.76 2.48 7.06
CA MET A 141 15.93 1.06 7.36
C MET A 141 16.85 0.43 6.33
N ASP A 142 17.68 -0.53 6.77
CA ASP A 142 18.51 -1.30 5.87
C ASP A 142 17.65 -2.07 4.84
N LEU A 143 17.98 -1.88 3.56
CA LEU A 143 17.32 -2.50 2.42
C LEU A 143 17.36 -4.02 2.49
N ALA A 144 18.43 -4.61 3.04
CA ALA A 144 18.57 -6.06 3.21
C ALA A 144 17.51 -6.64 4.17
N ASN A 145 16.96 -5.79 5.04
CA ASN A 145 15.89 -6.14 5.98
C ASN A 145 14.49 -5.84 5.44
N SER A 146 14.36 -5.36 4.20
CA SER A 146 13.08 -5.08 3.58
C SER A 146 12.25 -6.34 3.34
N ASP A 147 11.24 -6.49 4.19
CA ASP A 147 10.13 -7.42 4.04
C ASP A 147 9.51 -7.43 2.62
N ALA A 148 9.36 -6.24 2.01
CA ALA A 148 8.76 -6.11 0.69
C ALA A 148 9.66 -6.66 -0.42
N LEU A 149 10.98 -6.44 -0.32
CA LEU A 149 11.94 -6.97 -1.30
C LEU A 149 12.16 -8.48 -1.11
N LYS A 150 12.14 -8.97 0.13
CA LYS A 150 12.25 -10.41 0.43
C LYS A 150 11.11 -11.18 -0.25
N ILE A 151 9.86 -10.78 -0.01
CA ILE A 151 8.71 -11.46 -0.61
C ILE A 151 8.66 -11.27 -2.14
N ALA A 152 9.08 -10.10 -2.66
CA ALA A 152 9.15 -9.88 -4.10
C ALA A 152 10.15 -10.83 -4.77
N LYS A 153 11.33 -11.06 -4.16
CA LYS A 153 12.34 -11.99 -4.69
C LYS A 153 11.88 -13.45 -4.72
N GLU A 154 10.95 -13.85 -3.86
CA GLU A 154 10.40 -15.21 -3.89
C GLU A 154 9.57 -15.47 -5.16
N VAL A 155 8.86 -14.45 -5.66
CA VAL A 155 7.94 -14.56 -6.81
C VAL A 155 8.44 -13.90 -8.10
N ASP A 156 9.49 -13.09 -7.99
CA ASP A 156 10.18 -12.41 -9.09
C ASP A 156 11.71 -12.38 -8.82
N PRO A 157 12.40 -13.54 -8.83
CA PRO A 157 13.82 -13.61 -8.47
C PRO A 157 14.74 -12.77 -9.37
N GLN A 158 14.33 -12.55 -10.62
CA GLN A 158 15.06 -11.74 -11.60
C GLN A 158 14.72 -10.24 -11.53
N GLY A 159 13.74 -9.86 -10.69
CA GLY A 159 13.32 -8.48 -10.51
C GLY A 159 12.72 -7.84 -11.78
N LEU A 160 12.12 -8.62 -12.68
CA LEU A 160 11.63 -8.17 -13.99
C LEU A 160 10.37 -7.29 -13.87
N ARG A 161 9.57 -7.51 -12.83
CA ARG A 161 8.29 -6.83 -12.59
C ARG A 161 8.22 -6.20 -11.20
N THR A 162 9.36 -6.07 -10.54
CA THR A 162 9.50 -5.39 -9.25
C THR A 162 10.13 -4.01 -9.45
N ILE A 163 9.49 -2.97 -8.90
CA ILE A 163 10.02 -1.61 -8.81
C ILE A 163 10.29 -1.32 -7.33
N GLY A 164 11.50 -0.88 -7.02
CA GLY A 164 11.83 -0.44 -5.66
C GLY A 164 11.34 0.98 -5.42
N VAL A 165 10.62 1.20 -4.32
CA VAL A 165 10.19 2.55 -3.91
C VAL A 165 10.80 2.86 -2.55
N ILE A 166 11.62 3.90 -2.49
CA ILE A 166 12.30 4.34 -1.28
C ILE A 166 11.57 5.55 -0.70
N THR A 167 10.93 5.40 0.46
CA THR A 167 10.18 6.46 1.13
C THR A 167 10.98 7.06 2.29
N LYS A 168 10.53 8.17 2.88
CA LYS A 168 11.14 8.76 4.10
C LYS A 168 12.62 9.12 3.96
N LEU A 169 13.04 9.57 2.78
CA LEU A 169 14.42 10.02 2.51
C LEU A 169 14.81 11.23 3.39
N ASP A 170 13.82 12.02 3.79
CA ASP A 170 13.91 13.16 4.70
C ASP A 170 14.19 12.76 6.17
N LEU A 171 13.98 11.50 6.53
CA LEU A 171 14.17 10.98 7.89
C LEU A 171 15.40 10.07 8.01
N MET A 172 16.34 10.16 7.06
CA MET A 172 17.60 9.44 7.15
C MET A 172 18.51 10.07 8.21
N ASP A 173 19.33 9.22 8.86
CA ASP A 173 20.28 9.68 9.85
C ASP A 173 21.35 10.59 9.22
N GLU A 174 21.70 11.67 9.91
CA GLU A 174 22.75 12.57 9.45
C GLU A 174 24.06 11.81 9.18
N GLY A 175 24.63 12.04 7.99
CA GLY A 175 25.85 11.34 7.54
C GLY A 175 25.59 10.03 6.78
N THR A 176 24.33 9.62 6.60
CA THR A 176 23.94 8.50 5.73
C THR A 176 23.24 9.00 4.45
N ASP A 177 23.27 8.19 3.39
CA ASP A 177 22.55 8.48 2.14
C ASP A 177 22.02 7.21 1.47
N ALA A 178 21.02 7.38 0.59
CA ALA A 178 20.42 6.30 -0.18
C ALA A 178 20.98 6.23 -1.62
N ARG A 179 22.15 6.83 -1.89
CA ARG A 179 22.68 6.98 -3.25
C ARG A 179 22.90 5.63 -3.93
N ASP A 180 23.57 4.70 -3.26
CA ASP A 180 23.84 3.37 -3.84
C ASP A 180 22.57 2.55 -4.09
N ILE A 181 21.51 2.83 -3.33
CA ILE A 181 20.18 2.23 -3.53
C ILE A 181 19.54 2.82 -4.79
N LEU A 182 19.50 4.15 -4.89
CA LEU A 182 18.88 4.86 -6.01
C LEU A 182 19.66 4.69 -7.34
N GLU A 183 20.98 4.56 -7.27
CA GLU A 183 21.84 4.21 -8.41
C GLU A 183 21.80 2.71 -8.75
N ASN A 184 20.95 1.92 -8.07
CA ASN A 184 20.69 0.51 -8.35
C ASN A 184 21.92 -0.40 -8.18
N LYS A 185 22.84 -0.04 -7.28
CA LYS A 185 24.12 -0.76 -7.06
C LYS A 185 24.03 -1.81 -5.96
N LEU A 186 23.30 -1.52 -4.88
CA LEU A 186 23.27 -2.37 -3.68
C LEU A 186 22.47 -3.67 -3.89
N LEU A 187 21.22 -3.56 -4.32
CA LEU A 187 20.34 -4.69 -4.64
C LEU A 187 19.71 -4.42 -6.00
N PRO A 188 20.32 -4.89 -7.11
CA PRO A 188 19.85 -4.50 -8.44
C PRO A 188 18.44 -5.02 -8.76
N LEU A 189 17.57 -4.13 -9.22
CA LEU A 189 16.28 -4.44 -9.85
C LEU A 189 16.29 -4.02 -11.32
N ARG A 190 15.65 -4.80 -12.21
CA ARG A 190 15.60 -4.46 -13.65
C ARG A 190 14.89 -3.14 -13.93
N ARG A 191 13.95 -2.74 -13.06
CA ARG A 191 13.21 -1.48 -13.16
C ARG A 191 13.77 -0.38 -12.24
N GLY A 192 14.87 -0.66 -11.53
CA GLY A 192 15.52 0.29 -10.64
C GLY A 192 14.70 0.69 -9.42
N TYR A 193 15.07 1.84 -8.86
CA TYR A 193 14.53 2.41 -7.64
C TYR A 193 14.04 3.84 -7.87
N ILE A 194 12.97 4.22 -7.18
CA ILE A 194 12.40 5.58 -7.19
C ILE A 194 12.33 6.07 -5.75
N GLY A 195 12.94 7.21 -5.48
CA GLY A 195 12.84 7.92 -4.20
C GLY A 195 11.59 8.79 -4.14
N VAL A 196 10.86 8.75 -3.02
CA VAL A 196 9.65 9.56 -2.80
C VAL A 196 9.69 10.15 -1.39
N VAL A 197 9.41 11.45 -1.29
CA VAL A 197 9.15 12.13 -0.01
C VAL A 197 7.66 12.43 0.06
N ASN A 198 7.00 11.89 1.07
CA ASN A 198 5.56 12.05 1.29
C ASN A 198 5.31 13.11 2.38
N ARG A 199 4.09 13.67 2.42
CA ARG A 199 3.66 14.54 3.52
C ARG A 199 3.82 13.83 4.86
N SER A 200 4.35 14.53 5.87
CA SER A 200 4.44 14.00 7.22
C SER A 200 3.06 13.94 7.88
N GLN A 201 2.90 13.18 8.96
CA GLN A 201 1.66 13.17 9.73
C GLN A 201 1.30 14.58 10.24
N LYS A 202 2.31 15.40 10.56
CA LYS A 202 2.10 16.79 10.98
C LYS A 202 1.58 17.69 9.86
N ASP A 203 2.00 17.45 8.62
CA ASP A 203 1.51 18.19 7.44
C ASP A 203 0.12 17.74 7.00
N ILE A 204 -0.31 16.58 7.49
CA ILE A 204 -1.62 15.99 7.23
C ILE A 204 -2.65 16.46 8.26
N ASP A 205 -2.25 16.56 9.53
CA ASP A 205 -3.14 16.93 10.65
C ASP A 205 -3.30 18.46 10.82
N GLY A 206 -2.50 19.26 10.11
CA GLY A 206 -2.47 20.73 10.18
C GLY A 206 -3.24 21.41 9.06
#